data_AF-A0A8B7IHW3-F1
#
_entry.id   AF-A0A8B7IHW3-F1
#
_cell.length_a   1.000
_cell.length_b   1.000
_cell.length_c   1.000
_cell.angle_alpha   90.00
_cell.angle_beta   90.00
_cell.angle_gamma   90.00
#
_symmetry.space_group_name_H-M   'P 1'
#
loop_
_entity.id
_entity.type
_entity.pdbx_description
1 polymer ?
#
loop_
_entity_poly.entity_id
_entity_poly.type
_entity_poly.pdbx_seq_one_letter_code
_entity_poly.pdbx_strand_id
1 'polypeptide(L)' 'MKEEMKDLKNRVEALEQKLQLVLAPFHNLMPSAPDDVDADPISRLSHSLQQLDRIDSLSEQISFLEERLETCSCKNEL' A
#
# COMPACT_ATOMS: atom_id res chain seq x y z
N MET A 1 -30.08 37.73 -10.74
CA MET A 1 -29.60 37.80 -9.34
C MET A 1 -30.10 36.65 -8.45
N LYS A 2 -31.40 36.50 -8.13
CA LYS A 2 -31.85 35.38 -7.26
C LYS A 2 -31.57 33.98 -7.83
N GLU A 3 -31.79 33.79 -9.13
CA GLU A 3 -31.54 32.49 -9.78
C GLU A 3 -30.04 32.21 -9.93
N GLU A 4 -29.25 33.22 -10.27
CA GLU A 4 -27.78 33.11 -10.33
C GLU A 4 -27.17 32.79 -8.97
N MET A 5 -27.72 33.35 -7.89
CA MET A 5 -27.27 33.08 -6.53
C MET A 5 -27.61 31.65 -6.10
N LYS A 6 -28.76 31.12 -6.56
CA LYS A 6 -29.17 29.72 -6.36
C LYS A 6 -28.29 28.76 -7.16
N ASP A 7 -28.01 29.06 -8.43
CA ASP A 7 -27.07 28.28 -9.26
C ASP A 7 -25.67 28.25 -8.62
N LEU A 8 -25.17 29.41 -8.20
CA LEU A 8 -23.86 29.51 -7.54
C LEU A 8 -23.81 28.66 -6.27
N LYS A 9 -24.86 28.69 -5.44
CA LYS A 9 -24.94 27.87 -4.23
C LYS A 9 -24.87 26.37 -4.55
N ASN A 10 -25.64 25.91 -5.53
CA ASN A 10 -25.63 24.51 -5.94
C ASN A 10 -24.25 24.07 -6.45
N ARG A 11 -23.55 24.96 -7.18
CA ARG A 11 -22.21 24.69 -7.69
C ARG A 11 -21.16 24.63 -6.58
N VAL A 12 -21.27 25.50 -5.56
CA VAL A 12 -20.40 25.46 -4.38
C VAL A 12 -20.62 24.18 -3.60
N GLU A 13 -21.87 23.79 -3.35
CA GLU A 13 -22.20 22.54 -2.64
C GLU A 13 -21.69 21.30 -3.37
N ALA A 14 -21.82 21.25 -4.71
CA ALA A 14 -21.25 20.17 -5.51
C ALA A 14 -19.71 20.16 -5.46
N LEU A 15 -19.07 21.33 -5.33
CA LEU A 15 -17.63 21.45 -5.22
C LEU A 15 -17.13 20.98 -3.85
N GLU A 16 -17.84 21.32 -2.77
CA GLU A 16 -17.57 20.84 -1.42
C GLU A 16 -17.66 19.32 -1.32
N GLN A 17 -18.70 18.71 -1.91
CA GLN A 17 -18.85 17.25 -1.95
C GLN A 17 -17.67 16.58 -2.69
N LYS A 18 -17.26 17.12 -3.84
CA LYS A 18 -16.10 16.60 -4.58
C LYS A 18 -14.80 16.75 -3.80
N LEU A 19 -14.62 17.89 -3.13
CA LEU A 19 -13.45 18.12 -2.29
C LEU A 19 -13.39 17.10 -1.15
N GLN A 20 -14.51 16.84 -0.48
CA GLN A 20 -14.59 15.83 0.58
C GLN A 20 -14.22 14.43 0.06
N LEU A 21 -14.70 14.04 -1.13
CA LEU A 21 -14.36 12.75 -1.75
C LEU A 21 -12.87 12.64 -2.09
N VAL A 22 -12.26 13.71 -2.60
CA VAL A 22 -10.82 13.74 -2.90
C VAL A 22 -9.98 13.70 -1.63
N LEU A 23 -10.44 14.36 -0.57
CA LEU A 23 -9.73 14.41 0.70
C LEU A 23 -9.93 13.14 1.54
N ALA A 24 -11.02 12.40 1.38
CA ALA A 24 -11.36 11.21 2.21
C ALA A 24 -10.23 10.16 2.30
N PRO A 25 -9.51 9.79 1.21
CA PRO A 25 -8.36 8.90 1.31
C PRO A 25 -7.23 9.46 2.18
N PHE A 26 -6.99 10.78 2.14
CA PHE A 26 -5.93 11.44 2.90
C PHE A 26 -6.26 11.59 4.39
N HIS A 27 -7.55 11.62 4.76
CA HIS A 27 -7.96 11.61 6.17
C HIS A 27 -7.52 10.31 6.89
N ASN A 28 -7.34 9.21 6.15
CA ASN A 28 -6.79 7.96 6.71
C ASN A 28 -5.26 7.96 6.78
N LEU A 29 -4.60 8.95 6.16
CA LEU A 29 -3.15 9.14 6.17
C LEU A 29 -2.72 10.21 7.17
N MET A 30 -3.65 11.05 7.63
CA MET A 30 -3.37 12.06 8.63
C MET A 30 -3.53 11.43 10.02
N PRO A 31 -2.47 11.38 10.86
CA PRO A 31 -2.60 10.90 12.23
C PRO A 31 -3.58 11.83 12.95
N SER A 32 -4.72 11.30 13.36
CA SER A 32 -5.78 12.09 14.03
C SER A 32 -5.42 12.50 15.46
N ALA A 33 -4.24 12.15 15.96
CA ALA A 33 -3.74 12.58 17.27
C ALA A 33 -2.20 12.67 17.27
N PRO A 34 -1.60 13.70 17.90
CA PRO A 34 -0.15 13.78 18.09
C PRO A 34 0.41 12.74 19.08
N ASP A 35 -0.44 11.92 19.73
CA ASP A 35 -0.05 10.94 20.75
C ASP A 35 -0.06 9.47 20.27
N ASP A 36 -0.53 9.18 19.05
CA ASP A 36 -0.56 7.80 18.53
C ASP A 36 0.56 7.58 17.51
N VAL A 37 1.78 7.56 18.04
CA VAL A 37 3.05 7.46 17.29
C VAL A 37 3.29 6.05 16.73
N ASP A 38 2.43 5.06 17.02
CA ASP A 38 2.86 3.67 16.94
C ASP A 38 2.59 2.93 15.62
N ALA A 39 1.94 3.54 14.63
CA ALA A 39 1.96 3.00 13.25
C ALA A 39 1.52 4.03 12.22
N ASP A 40 2.43 4.95 11.86
CA ASP A 40 2.31 5.72 10.62
C ASP A 40 1.96 4.75 9.47
N PRO A 41 0.86 4.93 8.72
CA PRO A 41 0.52 4.05 7.60
C PRO A 41 1.69 3.87 6.61
N ILE A 42 2.60 4.84 6.52
CA ILE A 42 3.84 4.74 5.74
C ILE A 42 4.82 3.70 6.32
N SER A 43 4.90 3.55 7.65
CA SER A 43 5.75 2.52 8.29
C SER A 43 5.21 1.10 8.07
N ARG A 44 3.89 0.94 8.02
CA ARG A 44 3.26 -0.34 7.65
C ARG A 44 3.52 -0.71 6.20
N LEU A 45 3.48 0.29 5.30
CA LEU A 45 3.81 0.10 3.89
C LEU A 45 5.29 -0.21 3.69
N SER A 46 6.20 0.49 4.36
CA SER A 46 7.65 0.23 4.27
C SER A 46 8.00 -1.17 4.79
N HIS A 47 7.39 -1.59 5.89
CA HIS A 47 7.54 -2.96 6.39
C HIS A 47 7.01 -4.00 5.40
N SER A 48 5.86 -3.75 4.77
CA SER A 48 5.28 -4.67 3.77
C SER A 48 6.16 -4.79 2.53
N LEU A 49 6.74 -3.67 2.05
CA LEU A 49 7.69 -3.68 0.93
C LEU A 49 8.97 -4.43 1.28
N GLN A 50 9.53 -4.20 2.48
CA GLN A 50 10.72 -4.94 2.94
C GLN A 50 10.44 -6.46 3.07
N GLN A 51 9.21 -6.85 3.42
CA GLN A 51 8.82 -8.26 3.44
C GLN A 51 8.77 -8.87 2.04
N LEU A 52 8.36 -8.11 1.02
CA LEU A 52 8.38 -8.57 -0.38
C LEU A 52 9.82 -8.77 -0.89
N ASP A 53 10.74 -7.85 -0.61
CA ASP A 53 12.16 -8.00 -0.98
C ASP A 53 12.79 -9.27 -0.34
N ARG A 54 12.36 -9.61 0.87
CA ARG A 54 12.80 -10.84 1.55
C ARG A 54 12.27 -12.11 0.87
N ILE A 55 11.08 -12.07 0.25
CA ILE A 55 10.53 -13.21 -0.50
C ILE A 55 11.36 -13.47 -1.76
N ASP A 56 11.77 -12.41 -2.48
CA ASP A 56 12.61 -12.56 -3.67
C ASP A 56 13.95 -13.22 -3.34
N SER A 57 14.60 -12.81 -2.23
CA SER A 57 15.83 -13.44 -1.76
C SER A 57 15.66 -14.91 -1.36
N LEU A 58 14.52 -15.28 -0.77
CA LEU A 58 14.23 -16.68 -0.43
C LEU A 58 13.95 -17.51 -1.68
N SER A 59 13.29 -16.93 -2.69
CA SER A 59 13.07 -17.60 -3.97
C SER A 59 14.38 -17.91 -4.68
N GLU A 60 15.35 -16.99 -4.67
CA GLU A 60 16.68 -17.21 -5.23
C GLU A 60 17.44 -18.32 -4.48
N GLN A 61 17.35 -18.33 -3.14
CA GLN A 61 17.94 -19.40 -2.33
C GLN A 61 17.32 -20.76 -2.61
N ILE A 62 15.99 -20.83 -2.79
CA ILE A 62 15.29 -22.05 -3.18
C ILE A 62 15.75 -22.50 -4.55
N SER A 63 15.82 -21.61 -5.53
CA SER A 63 16.28 -21.93 -6.89
C SER A 63 17.71 -22.49 -6.90
N PHE A 64 18.60 -21.92 -6.09
CA PHE A 64 19.96 -22.44 -5.92
C PHE A 64 19.98 -23.84 -5.27
N LEU A 65 19.12 -24.08 -4.28
CA LEU A 65 19.00 -25.39 -3.64
C LEU A 65 18.42 -26.44 -4.59
N GLU A 66 17.44 -26.07 -5.43
CA GLU A 66 16.88 -26.93 -6.48
C GLU A 66 17.94 -27.32 -7.50
N GLU A 67 18.71 -26.36 -8.02
CA GLU A 67 19.84 -26.63 -8.93
C GLU A 67 20.85 -27.57 -8.28
N ARG A 68 21.19 -27.34 -7.01
CA ARG A 68 22.12 -28.22 -6.29
C ARG A 68 21.54 -29.61 -6.02
N LEU A 69 20.25 -29.73 -5.73
CA LEU A 69 19.59 -31.03 -5.58
C LEU A 69 19.56 -31.81 -6.89
N GLU A 70 19.34 -31.14 -8.03
CA GLU A 70 19.47 -31.74 -9.37
C GLU A 70 20.90 -32.26 -9.60
N THR A 71 21.93 -31.51 -9.19
CA THR A 71 23.33 -31.98 -9.26
C THR A 71 23.66 -33.08 -8.24
N CYS A 72 22.96 -33.11 -7.12
CA CYS A 72 23.04 -34.15 -6.07
C CYS A 72 22.06 -35.30 -6.34
N SER A 73 21.83 -35.66 -7.60
CA SER A 73 21.18 -36.92 -7.95
C SER A 73 22.01 -38.05 -7.33
N CYS A 74 21.63 -38.50 -6.14
CA CYS A 74 22.16 -39.70 -5.51
C CYS A 74 22.09 -40.79 -6.57
N LYS A 75 23.25 -41.19 -7.10
CA LYS A 75 23.36 -42.41 -7.88
C LYS A 75 22.96 -43.52 -6.91
N ASN A 76 21.70 -43.92 -6.96
CA ASN A 76 21.30 -45.22 -6.48
C ASN A 76 22.02 -46.21 -7.39
N GLU A 77 23.26 -46.53 -7.02
CA GLU A 77 23.96 -47.71 -7.51
C GLU A 77 23.16 -48.91 -6.98
N LEU A 78 22.27 -49.40 -7.84
CA LEU A 78 21.59 -50.69 -7.76
C LEU A 78 22.47 -51.75 -8.42
#